data_AF-A0AAD7EA20-F1
#
_entry.id   AF-A0AAD7EA20-F1
#
_cell.length_a   1.000
_cell.length_b   1.000
_cell.length_c   1.000
_cell.angle_alpha   90.00
_cell.angle_beta   90.00
_cell.angle_gamma   90.00
#
_symmetry.space_group_name_H-M   'P 1'
#
loop_
_entity.id
_entity.type
_entity.pdbx_description
1 polymer ?
#
loop_
_entity_poly.entity_id
_entity_poly.type
_entity_poly.pdbx_seq_one_letter_code
_entity_poly.pdbx_strand_id
1 'polypeptide(L)'
;PPPKFKDSDLACILQNATSWRAGMHKARGIPRVLRVIEMLGIEQARRWGACSLNDFRRSLGLEPYRSFREWNPIPEISDAAAKLYKDIENQELYVGLHAEETKPLMGGAGMCSGYTVSRSILADIVSLTRGDRFFTVEFTPFNLTSWGHRDCQPDPHDGTYGGMLARLLFRTLPDHYPPRSVYAHFPFMDPVMRDVMSHVIPNTVGEYIWTRPTMRDDAEDTLVVKTLVGIRAVLDDRKAFPPGYSERLMVVTGYRHVDWVFVRFPSLLPTCYVSQHGAQVNKVLLQDINKWTSYFGLETSVLIQGRSTDCIGKSRGRTVDVVRDVINVLPVRWICMYYVRQRLRVSCSLQSHVQEAFHPRSSYVLLNSDPVKDWRLRESSVQAFRDFSDVVKAHLSPNVGPIRFCRLVEFDRHVQPRIPDPYRASLAESLPFLKSIYSERNDLAVLIPSLFSEVVVTARQWSQVIAHVVNYYLDDHGTHAREEIVRLARLQSQEANERVRSYIHTALGRLLRCI
;
A
#
# COMPACT_ATOMS: atom_id res chain seq x y z
N PRO A 1 25.48 15.64 19.27
CA PRO A 1 24.04 15.28 19.16
C PRO A 1 23.43 15.14 20.57
N PRO A 2 22.21 15.66 20.81
CA PRO A 2 21.51 15.40 22.06
C PRO A 2 21.29 13.89 22.25
N PRO A 3 21.21 13.40 23.50
CA PRO A 3 20.92 11.99 23.77
C PRO A 3 19.58 11.61 23.14
N LYS A 4 19.57 10.52 22.38
CA LYS A 4 18.34 9.98 21.79
C LYS A 4 17.60 9.18 22.86
N PHE A 5 16.29 9.39 22.97
CA PHE A 5 15.42 8.48 23.71
C PHE A 5 15.39 7.13 23.02
N LYS A 6 15.19 6.05 23.78
CA LYS A 6 14.98 4.72 23.20
C LYS A 6 13.58 4.67 22.59
N ASP A 7 13.48 4.15 21.37
CA ASP A 7 12.21 3.98 20.68
C ASP A 7 11.23 3.09 21.48
N SER A 8 11.77 2.10 22.19
CA SER A 8 11.00 1.21 23.08
C SER A 8 10.36 1.93 24.26
N ASP A 9 11.04 2.92 24.85
CA ASP A 9 10.49 3.72 25.94
C ASP A 9 9.34 4.61 25.43
N LEU A 10 9.52 5.24 24.25
CA LEU A 10 8.49 6.06 23.61
C LEU A 10 7.27 5.22 23.20
N ALA A 11 7.49 4.07 22.57
CA ALA A 11 6.43 3.14 22.20
C ALA A 11 5.66 2.66 23.43
N CYS A 12 6.36 2.35 24.53
CA CYS A 12 5.73 1.93 25.78
C CYS A 12 4.79 3.00 26.34
N ILE A 13 5.20 4.27 26.35
CA ILE A 13 4.35 5.39 26.81
C ILE A 13 3.11 5.50 25.93
N LEU A 14 3.27 5.48 24.60
CA LEU A 14 2.15 5.62 23.67
C LEU A 14 1.17 4.45 23.77
N GLN A 15 1.67 3.21 23.83
CA GLN A 15 0.85 2.02 24.01
C GLN A 15 0.12 2.00 25.37
N ASN A 16 0.78 2.46 26.45
CA ASN A 16 0.13 2.61 27.75
C ASN A 16 -1.00 3.65 27.70
N ALA A 17 -0.75 4.79 27.03
CA ALA A 17 -1.73 5.85 26.89
C ALA A 17 -3.00 5.39 26.15
N THR A 18 -2.89 4.50 25.16
CA THR A 18 -4.06 3.89 24.48
C THR A 18 -4.98 3.14 25.46
N SER A 19 -4.44 2.54 26.52
CA SER A 19 -5.24 1.88 27.57
C SER A 19 -5.76 2.83 28.65
N TRP A 20 -5.31 4.08 28.69
CA TRP A 20 -5.73 5.07 29.68
C TRP A 20 -6.91 5.88 29.14
N ARG A 21 -8.12 5.49 29.51
CA ARG A 21 -9.33 6.17 29.06
C ARG A 21 -9.42 7.57 29.66
N ALA A 22 -9.57 8.57 28.79
CA ALA A 22 -9.91 9.91 29.20
C ALA A 22 -11.28 9.93 29.92
N GLY A 23 -11.44 10.89 30.85
CA GLY A 23 -12.71 11.11 31.52
C GLY A 23 -13.79 11.55 30.54
N MET A 24 -15.01 11.02 30.71
CA MET A 24 -16.17 11.48 29.93
C MET A 24 -16.51 12.94 30.26
N HIS A 25 -17.01 13.69 29.27
CA HIS A 25 -17.61 14.99 29.53
C HIS A 25 -18.84 14.82 30.43
N LYS A 26 -18.90 15.56 31.54
CA LYS A 26 -20.06 15.63 32.43
C LYS A 26 -19.84 16.66 33.54
N ALA A 27 -20.95 17.14 34.11
CA ALA A 27 -20.92 17.81 35.40
C ALA A 27 -20.23 16.93 36.47
N ARG A 28 -19.43 17.57 37.33
CA ARG A 28 -18.61 16.89 38.36
C ARG A 28 -17.64 15.82 37.82
N GLY A 29 -17.28 15.89 36.52
CA GLY A 29 -16.31 14.98 35.90
C GLY A 29 -14.83 15.35 36.11
N ILE A 30 -14.56 16.52 36.69
CA ILE A 30 -13.20 17.07 36.80
C ILE A 30 -12.50 16.54 38.07
N PRO A 31 -11.27 15.99 37.96
CA PRO A 31 -10.50 15.53 39.11
C PRO A 31 -10.28 16.63 40.16
N ARG A 32 -10.38 16.27 41.44
CA ARG A 32 -10.21 17.22 42.56
C ARG A 32 -8.88 17.98 42.53
N VAL A 33 -7.82 17.36 42.01
CA VAL A 33 -6.49 17.98 41.86
C VAL A 33 -6.50 19.19 40.92
N LEU A 34 -7.42 19.24 39.94
CA LEU A 34 -7.55 20.35 38.99
C LEU A 34 -8.48 21.47 39.49
N ARG A 35 -9.07 21.34 40.69
CA ARG A 35 -10.05 22.32 41.22
C ARG A 35 -9.57 23.77 41.17
N VAL A 36 -8.31 24.00 41.56
CA VAL A 36 -7.73 25.37 41.56
C VAL A 36 -7.67 25.93 40.14
N ILE A 37 -7.34 25.10 39.16
CA ILE A 37 -7.28 25.49 37.75
C ILE A 37 -8.67 25.88 37.25
N GLU A 38 -9.71 25.11 37.58
CA GLU A 38 -11.09 25.44 37.18
C GLU A 38 -11.60 26.74 37.80
N MET A 39 -11.29 26.99 39.07
CA MET A 39 -11.65 28.25 39.73
C MET A 39 -10.99 29.44 39.05
N LEU A 40 -9.70 29.32 38.71
CA LEU A 40 -8.98 30.34 37.94
C LEU A 40 -9.56 30.51 36.53
N GLY A 41 -10.00 29.44 35.87
CA GLY A 41 -10.67 29.48 34.58
C GLY A 41 -11.97 30.27 34.62
N ILE A 42 -12.80 30.06 35.65
CA ILE A 42 -14.04 30.83 35.88
C ILE A 42 -13.72 32.32 36.14
N GLU A 43 -12.76 32.62 37.00
CA GLU A 43 -12.35 34.00 37.28
C GLU A 43 -11.80 34.70 36.03
N GLN A 44 -11.02 33.97 35.21
CA GLN A 44 -10.46 34.50 33.98
C GLN A 44 -11.56 34.79 32.95
N ALA A 45 -12.55 33.90 32.80
CA ALA A 45 -13.70 34.12 31.92
C ALA A 45 -14.49 35.38 32.33
N ARG A 46 -14.69 35.60 33.64
CA ARG A 46 -15.31 36.84 34.16
C ARG A 46 -14.48 38.07 33.83
N ARG A 47 -13.16 38.03 34.03
CA ARG A 47 -12.26 39.16 33.73
C ARG A 47 -12.22 39.52 32.25
N TRP A 48 -12.33 38.52 31.36
CA TRP A 48 -12.45 38.74 29.92
C TRP A 48 -13.82 39.26 29.49
N GLY A 49 -14.79 39.34 30.40
CA GLY A 49 -16.15 39.74 30.08
C GLY A 49 -16.83 38.73 29.15
N ALA A 50 -16.55 37.43 29.32
CA ALA A 50 -17.25 36.39 28.58
C ALA A 50 -18.77 36.49 28.80
N CYS A 51 -19.55 36.27 27.74
CA CYS A 51 -21.00 36.33 27.80
C CYS A 51 -21.63 35.19 28.61
N SER A 52 -22.95 35.19 28.77
CA SER A 52 -23.68 34.06 29.33
C SER A 52 -23.72 32.88 28.35
N LEU A 53 -24.07 31.68 28.86
CA LEU A 53 -24.28 30.51 28.03
C LEU A 53 -25.37 30.75 26.96
N ASN A 54 -26.48 31.39 27.33
CA ASN A 54 -27.58 31.62 26.40
C ASN A 54 -27.24 32.68 25.34
N ASP A 55 -26.53 33.74 25.71
CA ASP A 55 -26.01 34.71 24.73
C ASP A 55 -25.09 34.02 23.71
N PHE A 56 -24.20 33.15 24.18
CA PHE A 56 -23.31 32.39 23.32
C PHE A 56 -24.08 31.42 22.41
N ARG A 57 -25.07 30.70 22.93
CA ARG A 57 -25.95 29.82 22.14
C ARG A 57 -26.68 30.59 21.04
N ARG A 58 -27.26 31.76 21.35
CA ARG A 58 -27.89 32.62 20.34
C ARG A 58 -26.90 33.02 19.24
N SER A 59 -25.67 33.39 19.61
CA SER A 59 -24.63 33.75 18.64
C SER A 59 -24.26 32.60 17.68
N LEU A 60 -24.39 31.35 18.12
CA LEU A 60 -24.16 30.14 17.32
C LEU A 60 -25.40 29.66 16.56
N GLY A 61 -26.55 30.35 16.69
CA GLY A 61 -27.83 29.94 16.14
C GLY A 61 -28.43 28.71 16.84
N LEU A 62 -28.09 28.48 18.11
CA LEU A 62 -28.66 27.43 18.96
C LEU A 62 -29.84 28.01 19.77
N GLU A 63 -30.85 27.18 20.02
CA GLU A 63 -31.97 27.53 20.90
C GLU A 63 -31.45 27.80 22.32
N PRO A 64 -31.69 28.99 22.92
CA PRO A 64 -31.31 29.25 24.30
C PRO A 64 -32.10 28.34 25.26
N TYR A 65 -31.47 27.92 26.35
CA TYR A 65 -32.14 27.10 27.35
C TYR A 65 -33.18 27.92 28.11
N ARG A 66 -34.38 27.36 28.30
CA ARG A 66 -35.49 28.01 29.01
C ARG A 66 -35.47 27.74 30.50
N SER A 67 -34.73 26.73 30.93
CA SER A 67 -34.57 26.37 32.34
C SER A 67 -33.26 25.62 32.61
N PHE A 68 -32.80 25.61 33.86
CA PHE A 68 -31.63 24.81 34.27
C PHE A 68 -31.82 23.30 34.05
N ARG A 69 -33.07 22.82 34.05
CA ARG A 69 -33.42 21.41 33.81
C ARG A 69 -33.25 21.00 32.36
N GLU A 70 -33.45 21.94 31.44
CA GLU A 70 -33.19 21.75 30.02
C GLU A 70 -31.69 21.74 29.71
N TRP A 71 -30.91 22.55 30.44
CA TRP A 71 -29.45 22.58 30.33
C TRP A 71 -28.78 21.32 30.88
N ASN A 72 -29.24 20.84 32.05
CA ASN A 72 -28.79 19.59 32.63
C ASN A 72 -29.97 18.88 33.34
N PRO A 73 -30.33 17.65 32.96
CA PRO A 73 -31.50 16.96 33.51
C PRO A 73 -31.28 16.46 34.95
N ILE A 74 -30.03 16.40 35.43
CA ILE A 74 -29.70 15.88 36.77
C ILE A 74 -30.11 16.90 37.84
N PRO A 75 -31.08 16.57 38.72
CA PRO A 75 -31.59 17.49 39.73
C PRO A 75 -30.53 18.17 40.59
N GLU A 76 -29.56 17.39 41.05
CA GLU A 76 -28.50 17.87 41.92
C GLU A 76 -27.60 18.93 41.27
N ILE A 77 -27.50 18.93 39.94
CA ILE A 77 -26.70 19.87 39.17
C ILE A 77 -27.53 21.10 38.82
N SER A 78 -28.72 20.88 38.22
CA SER A 78 -29.61 21.97 37.82
C SER A 78 -30.08 22.81 39.00
N ASP A 79 -30.39 22.18 40.15
CA ASP A 79 -30.91 22.89 41.32
C ASP A 79 -29.81 23.67 42.03
N ALA A 80 -28.57 23.17 42.00
CA ALA A 80 -27.41 23.90 42.51
C ALA A 80 -27.12 25.15 41.67
N ALA A 81 -27.17 25.02 40.34
CA ALA A 81 -27.04 26.14 39.42
C ALA A 81 -28.19 27.15 39.59
N ALA A 82 -29.43 26.68 39.73
CA ALA A 82 -30.60 27.53 39.96
C ALA A 82 -30.49 28.34 41.25
N LYS A 83 -30.00 27.74 42.34
CA LYS A 83 -29.74 28.45 43.61
C LYS A 83 -28.67 29.54 43.47
N LEU A 84 -27.64 29.28 42.65
CA LEU A 84 -26.50 30.19 42.48
C LEU A 84 -26.83 31.35 41.51
N TYR A 85 -27.31 31.01 40.31
CA TYR A 85 -27.50 31.96 39.21
C TYR A 85 -28.90 32.58 39.17
N LYS A 86 -29.88 31.96 39.85
CA LYS A 86 -31.30 32.35 39.95
C LYS A 86 -32.08 32.29 38.64
N ASP A 87 -31.51 32.80 37.55
CA ASP A 87 -32.04 32.81 36.20
C ASP A 87 -31.09 32.08 35.25
N ILE A 88 -31.62 31.29 34.33
CA ILE A 88 -30.85 30.55 33.31
C ILE A 88 -30.07 31.51 32.40
N GLU A 89 -30.56 32.73 32.21
CA GLU A 89 -29.88 33.78 31.45
C GLU A 89 -28.58 34.27 32.11
N ASN A 90 -28.43 34.06 33.42
CA ASN A 90 -27.22 34.41 34.18
C ASN A 90 -26.20 33.26 34.24
N GLN A 91 -26.48 32.11 33.62
CA GLN A 91 -25.56 30.98 33.62
C GLN A 91 -24.27 31.37 32.88
N GLU A 92 -23.15 31.37 33.60
CA GLU A 92 -21.84 31.72 33.04
C GLU A 92 -21.41 30.73 31.96
N LEU A 93 -20.78 31.25 30.90
CA LEU A 93 -20.36 30.44 29.76
C LEU A 93 -19.44 29.29 30.16
N TYR A 94 -18.36 29.54 30.91
CA TYR A 94 -17.39 28.51 31.27
C TYR A 94 -18.05 27.33 32.02
N VAL A 95 -18.79 27.63 33.09
CA VAL A 95 -19.51 26.61 33.87
C VAL A 95 -20.59 25.94 33.03
N GLY A 96 -21.32 26.72 32.23
CA GLY A 96 -22.37 26.27 31.33
C GLY A 96 -21.87 25.22 30.34
N LEU A 97 -20.72 25.43 29.70
CA LEU A 97 -20.12 24.50 28.75
C LEU A 97 -19.65 23.20 29.40
N HIS A 98 -19.04 23.27 30.59
CA HIS A 98 -18.49 22.09 31.27
C HIS A 98 -19.55 21.18 31.89
N ALA A 99 -20.71 21.73 32.27
CA ALA A 99 -21.79 20.98 32.91
C ALA A 99 -23.05 20.84 32.03
N GLU A 100 -23.01 21.25 30.76
CA GLU A 100 -24.05 20.96 29.78
C GLU A 100 -24.25 19.44 29.62
N GLU A 101 -25.50 19.00 29.46
CA GLU A 101 -25.77 17.60 29.13
C GLU A 101 -25.05 17.18 27.84
N THR A 102 -24.36 16.05 27.91
CA THR A 102 -23.68 15.48 26.75
C THR A 102 -24.64 14.85 25.77
N LYS A 103 -24.36 14.98 24.48
CA LYS A 103 -25.11 14.27 23.44
C LYS A 103 -25.10 12.75 23.70
N PRO A 104 -26.21 12.04 23.43
CA PRO A 104 -26.24 10.60 23.52
C PRO A 104 -25.28 9.97 22.50
N LEU A 105 -24.77 8.78 22.82
CA LEU A 105 -23.98 8.00 21.88
C LEU A 105 -24.89 7.55 20.72
N MET A 106 -24.50 7.90 19.49
CA MET A 106 -25.18 7.48 18.27
C MET A 106 -24.16 7.16 17.18
N GLY A 107 -24.57 6.46 16.12
CA GLY A 107 -23.68 6.17 14.98
C GLY A 107 -23.07 7.46 14.41
N GLY A 108 -21.74 7.50 14.29
CA GLY A 108 -20.99 8.68 13.85
C GLY A 108 -20.66 9.70 14.96
N ALA A 109 -21.09 9.48 16.20
CA ALA A 109 -20.69 10.32 17.33
C ALA A 109 -19.27 9.95 17.81
N GLY A 110 -18.25 10.64 17.27
CA GLY A 110 -16.86 10.46 17.68
C GLY A 110 -16.47 11.23 18.96
N MET A 111 -17.26 12.24 19.35
CA MET A 111 -17.07 13.05 20.55
C MET A 111 -18.43 13.35 21.19
N CYS A 112 -18.68 12.80 22.37
CA CYS A 112 -19.93 13.01 23.13
C CYS A 112 -19.79 14.20 24.10
N SER A 113 -19.58 15.41 23.58
CA SER A 113 -19.60 16.65 24.37
C SER A 113 -21.03 17.21 24.50
N GLY A 114 -21.19 18.31 25.24
CA GLY A 114 -22.39 19.14 25.17
C GLY A 114 -22.64 19.73 23.77
N TYR A 115 -23.89 20.08 23.47
CA TYR A 115 -24.28 20.55 22.14
C TYR A 115 -23.61 21.87 21.77
N THR A 116 -23.50 22.78 22.74
CA THR A 116 -22.83 24.07 22.58
C THR A 116 -21.35 23.90 22.29
N VAL A 117 -20.65 23.07 23.07
CA VAL A 117 -19.22 22.75 22.85
C VAL A 117 -18.99 22.15 21.46
N SER A 118 -19.76 21.13 21.08
CA SER A 118 -19.63 20.49 19.78
C SER A 118 -19.80 21.48 18.62
N ARG A 119 -20.83 22.34 18.69
CA ARG A 119 -21.13 23.31 17.63
C ARG A 119 -20.01 24.35 17.52
N SER A 120 -19.50 24.80 18.67
CA SER A 120 -18.41 25.78 18.75
C SER A 120 -17.12 25.23 18.14
N ILE A 121 -16.72 24.02 18.54
CA ILE A 121 -15.53 23.34 17.98
C ILE A 121 -15.67 23.19 16.47
N LEU A 122 -16.85 22.79 15.96
CA LEU A 122 -17.06 22.65 14.52
C LEU A 122 -16.93 23.99 13.78
N ALA A 123 -17.50 25.07 14.32
CA ALA A 123 -17.38 26.40 13.73
C ALA A 123 -15.91 26.87 13.73
N ASP A 124 -15.20 26.65 14.83
CA ASP A 124 -13.80 27.05 14.99
C ASP A 124 -12.86 26.25 14.07
N ILE A 125 -13.01 24.92 13.99
CA ILE A 125 -12.22 24.09 13.07
C ILE A 125 -12.40 24.55 11.61
N VAL A 126 -13.62 24.88 11.21
CA VAL A 126 -13.88 25.40 9.86
C VAL A 126 -13.20 26.75 9.65
N SER A 127 -13.25 27.65 10.63
CA SER A 127 -12.57 28.94 10.58
C SER A 127 -11.05 28.81 10.54
N LEU A 128 -10.45 27.94 11.37
CA LEU A 128 -9.00 27.68 11.39
C LEU A 128 -8.51 27.11 10.07
N THR A 129 -9.22 26.11 9.52
CA THR A 129 -8.83 25.46 8.26
C THR A 129 -9.05 26.35 7.05
N ARG A 130 -10.16 27.09 6.98
CA ARG A 130 -10.45 27.99 5.84
C ARG A 130 -9.74 29.34 5.92
N GLY A 131 -9.39 29.78 7.13
CA GLY A 131 -8.69 31.04 7.38
C GLY A 131 -7.18 30.94 7.20
N ASP A 132 -6.62 29.72 7.19
CA ASP A 132 -5.20 29.51 6.98
C ASP A 132 -4.87 29.36 5.47
N ARG A 133 -3.98 30.23 4.97
CA ARG A 133 -3.50 30.14 3.59
C ARG A 133 -2.82 28.81 3.29
N PHE A 134 -2.15 28.21 4.27
CA PHE A 134 -1.40 26.96 4.11
C PHE A 134 -2.30 25.72 4.02
N PHE A 135 -3.55 25.80 4.47
CA PHE A 135 -4.56 24.75 4.27
C PHE A 135 -5.52 25.02 3.10
N THR A 136 -5.37 26.17 2.44
CA THR A 136 -6.24 26.60 1.33
C THR A 136 -5.42 26.90 0.08
N VAL A 137 -5.14 28.17 -0.20
CA VAL A 137 -4.59 28.66 -1.48
C VAL A 137 -3.13 28.27 -1.69
N GLU A 138 -2.36 28.06 -0.61
CA GLU A 138 -0.94 27.68 -0.69
C GLU A 138 -0.70 26.18 -0.52
N PHE A 139 -1.75 25.40 -0.27
CA PHE A 139 -1.67 23.94 -0.19
C PHE A 139 -1.54 23.32 -1.59
N THR A 140 -0.39 23.53 -2.23
CA THR A 140 -0.15 23.14 -3.62
C THR A 140 1.13 22.31 -3.76
N PRO A 141 1.22 21.46 -4.80
CA PRO A 141 2.47 20.75 -5.13
C PRO A 141 3.67 21.68 -5.40
N PHE A 142 3.44 22.95 -5.74
CA PHE A 142 4.53 23.92 -5.93
C PHE A 142 5.21 24.26 -4.59
N ASN A 143 4.41 24.55 -3.55
CA ASN A 143 4.94 24.90 -2.22
C ASN A 143 5.36 23.68 -1.39
N LEU A 144 4.62 22.57 -1.50
CA LEU A 144 4.85 21.36 -0.68
C LEU A 144 5.67 20.29 -1.38
N THR A 145 6.08 20.51 -2.64
CA THR A 145 6.49 19.48 -3.60
C THR A 145 5.37 18.50 -3.93
N SER A 146 5.48 17.79 -5.07
CA SER A 146 4.52 16.72 -5.41
C SER A 146 4.50 15.58 -4.40
N TRP A 147 5.62 15.33 -3.73
CA TRP A 147 5.71 14.30 -2.69
C TRP A 147 5.00 14.74 -1.41
N GLY A 148 5.31 15.93 -0.88
CA GLY A 148 4.72 16.42 0.36
C GLY A 148 3.23 16.67 0.24
N HIS A 149 2.77 17.27 -0.87
CA HIS A 149 1.33 17.44 -1.13
C HIS A 149 0.59 16.10 -1.16
N ARG A 150 1.18 15.06 -1.76
CA ARG A 150 0.60 13.71 -1.79
C ARG A 150 0.61 13.05 -0.42
N ASP A 151 1.66 13.27 0.36
CA ASP A 151 1.77 12.73 1.72
C ASP A 151 0.74 13.35 2.67
N CYS A 152 0.32 14.59 2.47
CA CYS A 152 -0.74 15.18 3.28
C CYS A 152 -2.16 14.73 2.88
N GLN A 153 -2.33 13.91 1.83
CA GLN A 153 -3.65 13.42 1.43
C GLN A 153 -4.11 12.24 2.31
N PRO A 154 -5.39 12.21 2.72
CA PRO A 154 -5.98 11.03 3.35
C PRO A 154 -6.06 9.87 2.35
N ASP A 155 -5.77 8.66 2.82
CA ASP A 155 -5.99 7.43 2.05
C ASP A 155 -7.08 6.59 2.74
N PRO A 156 -8.30 6.50 2.19
CA PRO A 156 -9.37 5.72 2.81
C PRO A 156 -9.13 4.20 2.78
N HIS A 157 -8.09 3.74 2.06
CA HIS A 157 -7.78 2.31 1.88
C HIS A 157 -6.51 1.88 2.64
N ASP A 158 -6.03 2.68 3.60
CA ASP A 158 -4.84 2.39 4.40
C ASP A 158 -5.13 1.59 5.69
N GLY A 159 -6.38 1.12 5.87
CA GLY A 159 -6.82 0.42 7.08
C GLY A 159 -7.22 1.34 8.24
N THR A 160 -7.05 2.66 8.11
CA THR A 160 -7.51 3.64 9.11
C THR A 160 -8.68 4.48 8.64
N TYR A 161 -9.05 4.34 7.36
CA TYR A 161 -10.04 5.16 6.67
C TYR A 161 -9.61 6.64 6.58
N GLY A 162 -8.31 6.90 6.44
CA GLY A 162 -7.76 8.25 6.26
C GLY A 162 -7.16 8.90 7.52
N GLY A 163 -6.92 8.13 8.58
CA GLY A 163 -6.26 8.56 9.80
C GLY A 163 -4.76 8.81 9.62
N MET A 164 -4.31 10.02 9.93
CA MET A 164 -2.91 10.42 9.74
C MET A 164 -1.95 9.90 10.82
N LEU A 165 -2.44 9.64 12.04
CA LEU A 165 -1.58 9.23 13.17
C LEU A 165 -0.95 7.85 12.97
N ALA A 166 -1.64 6.91 12.32
CA ALA A 166 -1.07 5.60 12.04
C ALA A 166 0.19 5.71 11.18
N ARG A 167 0.16 6.58 10.17
CA ARG A 167 1.31 6.86 9.32
C ARG A 167 2.49 7.42 10.12
N LEU A 168 2.22 8.32 11.07
CA LEU A 168 3.26 8.84 11.97
C LEU A 168 3.87 7.72 12.81
N LEU A 169 3.05 6.89 13.45
CA LEU A 169 3.49 5.78 14.31
C LEU A 169 4.30 4.75 13.52
N PHE A 170 3.82 4.32 12.35
CA PHE A 170 4.51 3.35 11.51
C PHE A 170 5.83 3.88 10.94
N ARG A 171 5.97 5.19 10.68
CA ARG A 171 7.24 5.77 10.20
C ARG A 171 8.26 5.99 11.29
N THR A 172 7.81 6.34 12.49
CA THR A 172 8.68 6.73 13.60
C THR A 172 9.02 5.57 14.53
N LEU A 173 8.14 4.58 14.64
CA LEU A 173 8.30 3.40 15.50
C LEU A 173 7.92 2.11 14.73
N PRO A 174 8.48 1.86 13.52
CA PRO A 174 8.08 0.76 12.64
C PRO A 174 8.19 -0.62 13.31
N ASP A 175 9.21 -0.82 14.14
CA ASP A 175 9.47 -2.09 14.81
C ASP A 175 8.63 -2.33 16.07
N HIS A 176 7.88 -1.32 16.52
CA HIS A 176 7.06 -1.40 17.74
C HIS A 176 5.56 -1.51 17.46
N TYR A 177 5.16 -1.41 16.18
CA TYR A 177 3.78 -1.55 15.75
C TYR A 177 3.69 -2.50 14.56
N PRO A 178 3.13 -3.71 14.72
CA PRO A 178 2.96 -4.61 13.60
C PRO A 178 2.00 -4.01 12.56
N PRO A 179 2.14 -4.32 11.26
CA PRO A 179 1.42 -3.65 10.18
C PRO A 179 -0.12 -3.70 10.21
N ARG A 180 -0.73 -4.49 11.09
CA ARG A 180 -2.19 -4.56 11.29
C ARG A 180 -2.62 -4.16 12.71
N SER A 181 -1.73 -3.53 13.47
CA SER A 181 -1.98 -3.19 14.87
C SER A 181 -3.12 -2.17 15.03
N VAL A 182 -4.11 -2.49 15.86
CA VAL A 182 -5.15 -1.52 16.27
C VAL A 182 -4.53 -0.33 17.00
N TYR A 183 -3.46 -0.52 17.76
CA TYR A 183 -2.78 0.56 18.48
C TYR A 183 -2.18 1.60 17.53
N ALA A 184 -1.80 1.21 16.32
CA ALA A 184 -1.34 2.13 15.29
C ALA A 184 -2.51 2.71 14.48
N HIS A 185 -3.45 1.86 14.03
CA HIS A 185 -4.54 2.29 13.16
C HIS A 185 -5.57 3.17 13.88
N PHE A 186 -5.82 2.88 15.15
CA PHE A 186 -6.80 3.56 15.99
C PHE A 186 -6.20 3.85 17.38
N PRO A 187 -5.20 4.76 17.49
CA PRO A 187 -4.42 4.96 18.71
C PRO A 187 -5.23 5.47 19.92
N PHE A 188 -6.45 5.97 19.68
CA PHE A 188 -7.40 6.42 20.69
C PHE A 188 -8.49 5.38 21.01
N MET A 189 -8.37 4.15 20.50
CA MET A 189 -9.29 3.06 20.76
C MET A 189 -8.64 2.02 21.68
N ASP A 190 -9.21 1.87 22.87
CA ASP A 190 -8.83 0.81 23.80
C ASP A 190 -9.19 -0.57 23.20
N PRO A 191 -8.25 -1.52 23.07
CA PRO A 191 -8.49 -2.82 22.43
C PRO A 191 -9.58 -3.69 23.07
N VAL A 192 -9.96 -3.42 24.32
CA VAL A 192 -11.14 -4.05 24.93
C VAL A 192 -12.45 -3.77 24.17
N MET A 193 -12.45 -2.77 23.28
CA MET A 193 -13.56 -2.50 22.37
C MET A 193 -13.70 -3.57 21.27
N ARG A 194 -12.77 -4.53 21.15
CA ARG A 194 -12.84 -5.62 20.17
C ARG A 194 -14.20 -6.32 20.16
N ASP A 195 -14.72 -6.66 21.33
CA ASP A 195 -15.97 -7.42 21.43
C ASP A 195 -17.15 -6.57 20.97
N VAL A 196 -17.20 -5.30 21.36
CA VAL A 196 -18.19 -4.33 20.85
C VAL A 196 -18.09 -4.20 19.33
N MET A 197 -16.87 -4.03 18.81
CA MET A 197 -16.64 -3.89 17.37
C MET A 197 -17.00 -5.16 16.60
N SER A 198 -16.89 -6.35 17.22
CA SER A 198 -17.25 -7.62 16.56
C SER A 198 -18.74 -7.70 16.22
N HIS A 199 -19.58 -6.99 16.97
CA HIS A 199 -21.01 -6.86 16.68
C HIS A 199 -21.31 -5.76 15.67
N VAL A 200 -20.51 -4.68 15.65
CA VAL A 200 -20.74 -3.51 14.77
C VAL A 200 -20.19 -3.74 13.36
N ILE A 201 -19.01 -4.35 13.25
CA ILE A 201 -18.25 -4.57 12.00
C ILE A 201 -17.68 -6.01 11.93
N PRO A 202 -18.52 -7.06 11.97
CA PRO A 202 -18.08 -8.46 12.12
C PRO A 202 -17.09 -8.92 11.04
N ASN A 203 -17.22 -8.39 9.82
CA ASN A 203 -16.38 -8.77 8.68
C ASN A 203 -14.98 -8.13 8.70
N THR A 204 -14.79 -7.05 9.46
CA THR A 204 -13.55 -6.25 9.42
C THR A 204 -12.73 -6.40 10.71
N VAL A 205 -13.35 -6.73 11.86
CA VAL A 205 -12.62 -6.88 13.13
C VAL A 205 -11.46 -7.87 13.05
N GLY A 206 -11.62 -8.96 12.28
CA GLY A 206 -10.59 -9.98 12.10
C GLY A 206 -9.39 -9.55 11.24
N GLU A 207 -9.51 -8.43 10.52
CA GLU A 207 -8.42 -7.91 9.69
C GLU A 207 -7.32 -7.24 10.53
N TYR A 208 -7.64 -6.82 11.76
CA TYR A 208 -6.72 -6.14 12.68
C TYR A 208 -6.14 -7.06 13.77
N ILE A 209 -4.95 -6.69 14.27
CA ILE A 209 -4.30 -7.28 15.43
C ILE A 209 -4.63 -6.43 16.66
N TRP A 210 -5.40 -7.01 17.58
CA TRP A 210 -5.91 -6.35 18.78
C TRP A 210 -5.01 -6.53 20.00
N THR A 211 -4.04 -7.44 19.93
CA THR A 211 -3.08 -7.65 21.02
C THR A 211 -2.17 -6.45 21.16
N ARG A 212 -1.74 -6.19 22.39
CA ARG A 212 -0.73 -5.17 22.66
C ARG A 212 0.53 -5.46 21.84
N PRO A 213 1.05 -4.49 21.07
CA PRO A 213 2.27 -4.68 20.30
C PRO A 213 3.45 -4.97 21.21
N THR A 214 4.27 -5.92 20.79
CA THR A 214 5.62 -6.12 21.30
C THR A 214 6.60 -5.62 20.25
N MET A 215 7.83 -5.31 20.67
CA MET A 215 8.91 -5.07 19.73
C MET A 215 9.06 -6.29 18.82
N ARG A 216 9.34 -6.05 17.54
CA ARG A 216 9.64 -7.11 16.58
C ARG A 216 10.90 -7.84 17.05
N ASP A 217 10.83 -9.17 17.15
CA ASP A 217 11.92 -10.00 17.70
C ASP A 217 13.24 -9.84 16.93
N ASP A 218 13.21 -9.37 15.68
CA ASP A 218 14.37 -9.18 14.78
C ASP A 218 14.84 -7.71 14.63
N ALA A 219 14.23 -6.77 15.38
CA ALA A 219 14.48 -5.35 15.22
C ALA A 219 15.82 -4.85 15.82
N GLU A 220 16.28 -5.43 16.93
CA GLU A 220 17.56 -5.04 17.54
C GLU A 220 18.79 -5.62 16.79
N ASP A 221 18.60 -6.70 16.01
CA ASP A 221 19.68 -7.55 15.49
C ASP A 221 19.73 -7.65 13.95
N THR A 222 19.22 -6.65 13.21
CA THR A 222 19.35 -6.67 11.75
C THR A 222 20.81 -6.45 11.33
N LEU A 223 21.52 -7.55 11.07
CA LEU A 223 22.92 -7.56 10.63
C LEU A 223 23.02 -7.37 9.11
N VAL A 224 23.73 -6.33 8.68
CA VAL A 224 24.00 -6.09 7.25
C VAL A 224 25.25 -6.83 6.81
N VAL A 225 25.08 -7.87 6.00
CA VAL A 225 26.19 -8.65 5.44
C VAL A 225 26.71 -7.99 4.16
N LYS A 226 27.97 -7.54 4.17
CA LYS A 226 28.60 -6.80 3.06
C LYS A 226 29.66 -7.57 2.28
N THR A 227 30.16 -8.68 2.82
CA THR A 227 31.22 -9.45 2.16
C THR A 227 30.62 -10.50 1.23
N LEU A 228 31.22 -10.72 0.05
CA LEU A 228 30.75 -11.75 -0.89
C LEU A 228 30.72 -13.15 -0.24
N VAL A 229 31.70 -13.45 0.61
CA VAL A 229 31.76 -14.73 1.35
C VAL A 229 30.57 -14.84 2.32
N GLY A 230 30.26 -13.78 3.08
CA GLY A 230 29.12 -13.75 3.99
C GLY A 230 27.79 -13.84 3.24
N ILE A 231 27.63 -13.07 2.16
CA ILE A 231 26.42 -13.10 1.32
C ILE A 231 26.20 -14.52 0.79
N ARG A 232 27.25 -15.16 0.29
CA ARG A 232 27.17 -16.55 -0.20
C ARG A 232 26.79 -17.52 0.92
N ALA A 233 27.42 -17.42 2.10
CA ALA A 233 27.07 -18.26 3.24
C ALA A 233 25.60 -18.13 3.66
N VAL A 234 25.07 -16.90 3.69
CA VAL A 234 23.64 -16.64 3.99
C VAL A 234 22.72 -17.17 2.90
N LEU A 235 23.07 -17.00 1.62
CA LEU A 235 22.25 -17.47 0.50
C LEU A 235 22.27 -19.00 0.33
N ASP A 236 23.37 -19.64 0.73
CA ASP A 236 23.56 -21.09 0.70
C ASP A 236 22.82 -21.78 1.88
N ASP A 237 22.85 -21.20 3.09
CA ASP A 237 22.13 -21.72 4.27
C ASP A 237 20.71 -21.16 4.40
N ARG A 238 19.83 -21.60 3.50
CA ARG A 238 18.42 -21.21 3.51
C ARG A 238 17.60 -21.76 4.68
N LYS A 239 18.14 -22.75 5.41
CA LYS A 239 17.45 -23.30 6.58
C LYS A 239 17.63 -22.36 7.78
N ALA A 240 18.84 -21.82 7.96
CA ALA A 240 19.09 -20.79 8.95
C ALA A 240 18.52 -19.42 8.53
N PHE A 241 18.56 -19.09 7.24
CA PHE A 241 18.13 -17.80 6.70
C PHE A 241 16.98 -17.96 5.68
N PRO A 242 15.74 -18.20 6.15
CA PRO A 242 14.60 -18.30 5.25
C PRO A 242 14.28 -16.94 4.60
N PRO A 243 13.99 -16.89 3.29
CA PRO A 243 13.58 -15.66 2.62
C PRO A 243 12.31 -15.02 3.21
N GLY A 244 12.38 -13.73 3.55
CA GLY A 244 11.27 -12.98 4.14
C GLY A 244 10.08 -12.69 3.21
N TYR A 245 10.07 -13.18 1.96
CA TYR A 245 8.93 -13.04 1.05
C TYR A 245 7.93 -14.20 1.18
N SER A 246 8.31 -15.34 1.77
CA SER A 246 7.48 -16.55 1.77
C SER A 246 6.21 -16.41 2.59
N GLU A 247 6.30 -15.78 3.76
CA GLU A 247 5.11 -15.47 4.57
C GLU A 247 4.16 -14.54 3.82
N ARG A 248 4.69 -13.51 3.14
CA ARG A 248 3.90 -12.57 2.34
C ARG A 248 3.24 -13.26 1.15
N LEU A 249 3.93 -14.19 0.50
CA LEU A 249 3.36 -15.00 -0.57
C LEU A 249 2.25 -15.93 -0.05
N MET A 250 2.41 -16.51 1.15
CA MET A 250 1.36 -17.29 1.81
C MET A 250 0.13 -16.41 2.11
N VAL A 251 0.32 -15.19 2.62
CA VAL A 251 -0.77 -14.24 2.86
C VAL A 251 -1.53 -13.92 1.57
N VAL A 252 -0.81 -13.72 0.45
CA VAL A 252 -1.43 -13.42 -0.85
C VAL A 252 -2.19 -14.61 -1.42
N THR A 253 -1.57 -15.79 -1.38
CA THR A 253 -2.06 -16.98 -2.10
C THR A 253 -2.94 -17.89 -1.26
N GLY A 254 -2.91 -17.76 0.07
CA GLY A 254 -3.54 -18.66 1.02
C GLY A 254 -2.88 -20.06 1.09
N TYR A 255 -1.76 -20.27 0.42
CA TYR A 255 -1.15 -21.59 0.28
C TYR A 255 0.19 -21.66 1.03
N ARG A 256 0.30 -22.56 2.01
CA ARG A 256 1.48 -22.70 2.90
C ARG A 256 2.71 -23.28 2.20
N HIS A 257 2.54 -24.02 1.11
CA HIS A 257 3.61 -24.79 0.47
C HIS A 257 4.01 -24.25 -0.92
N VAL A 258 3.87 -22.93 -1.17
CA VAL A 258 4.46 -22.31 -2.37
C VAL A 258 5.97 -22.16 -2.12
N ASP A 259 6.66 -23.29 -2.03
CA ASP A 259 8.06 -23.37 -1.60
C ASP A 259 9.02 -22.89 -2.71
N TRP A 260 9.72 -21.79 -2.41
CA TRP A 260 11.11 -21.43 -2.78
C TRP A 260 11.55 -21.45 -4.25
N VAL A 261 10.73 -20.98 -5.18
CA VAL A 261 11.02 -21.17 -6.61
C VAL A 261 12.03 -20.16 -7.23
N PHE A 262 12.56 -19.17 -6.49
CA PHE A 262 13.28 -18.07 -7.16
C PHE A 262 14.73 -18.26 -7.60
N VAL A 263 15.42 -19.36 -7.33
CA VAL A 263 16.81 -19.48 -7.82
C VAL A 263 17.17 -20.91 -8.20
N ARG A 264 17.10 -21.20 -9.51
CA ARG A 264 17.85 -22.30 -10.12
C ARG A 264 19.20 -21.74 -10.61
N PHE A 265 20.27 -21.97 -9.86
CA PHE A 265 21.63 -21.99 -10.41
C PHE A 265 22.21 -23.40 -10.22
N PRO A 266 22.05 -24.30 -11.21
CA PRO A 266 22.52 -25.68 -11.12
C PRO A 266 24.02 -25.83 -10.83
N SER A 267 24.82 -24.81 -11.13
CA SER A 267 26.27 -24.79 -10.91
C SER A 267 26.71 -24.19 -9.56
N LEU A 268 25.81 -23.57 -8.79
CA LEU A 268 26.17 -22.87 -7.54
C LEU A 268 25.43 -23.38 -6.30
N LEU A 269 24.23 -23.98 -6.44
CA LEU A 269 23.38 -24.38 -5.31
C LEU A 269 22.72 -25.77 -5.55
N PRO A 270 23.38 -26.88 -5.21
CA PRO A 270 22.89 -28.24 -5.49
C PRO A 270 21.73 -28.73 -4.60
N THR A 271 21.47 -28.05 -3.47
CA THR A 271 20.65 -28.57 -2.35
C THR A 271 19.37 -27.79 -2.09
N CYS A 272 18.72 -27.26 -3.12
CA CYS A 272 17.41 -26.63 -2.96
C CYS A 272 16.28 -27.69 -2.98
N TYR A 273 15.53 -27.78 -1.87
CA TYR A 273 14.22 -28.43 -1.84
C TYR A 273 13.24 -27.57 -2.65
N VAL A 274 13.19 -27.80 -3.97
CA VAL A 274 12.18 -27.23 -4.85
C VAL A 274 10.93 -28.09 -4.69
N SER A 275 9.76 -27.48 -4.45
CA SER A 275 8.51 -28.24 -4.61
C SER A 275 8.46 -28.77 -6.04
N GLN A 276 8.08 -30.04 -6.22
CA GLN A 276 8.03 -30.68 -7.55
C GLN A 276 7.25 -29.82 -8.59
N HIS A 277 6.27 -29.05 -8.12
CA HIS A 277 5.43 -28.15 -8.89
C HIS A 277 6.13 -26.89 -9.39
N GLY A 278 6.94 -26.21 -8.57
CA GLY A 278 7.73 -25.05 -8.99
C GLY A 278 8.80 -25.42 -10.03
N ALA A 279 9.44 -26.58 -9.84
CA ALA A 279 10.36 -27.15 -10.82
C ALA A 279 9.68 -27.48 -12.15
N GLN A 280 8.42 -27.94 -12.11
CA GLN A 280 7.63 -28.23 -13.31
C GLN A 280 7.25 -26.95 -14.06
N VAL A 281 6.77 -25.91 -13.37
CA VAL A 281 6.47 -24.61 -14.00
C VAL A 281 7.72 -24.06 -14.68
N ASN A 282 8.86 -24.03 -13.98
CA ASN A 282 10.12 -23.57 -14.57
C ASN A 282 10.59 -24.44 -15.73
N LYS A 283 10.44 -25.77 -15.64
CA LYS A 283 10.79 -26.68 -16.73
C LYS A 283 9.96 -26.37 -17.97
N VAL A 284 8.65 -26.19 -17.83
CA VAL A 284 7.76 -25.86 -18.97
C VAL A 284 8.05 -24.47 -19.52
N LEU A 285 8.33 -23.49 -18.66
CA LEU A 285 8.74 -22.14 -19.08
C LEU A 285 10.04 -22.16 -19.89
N LEU A 286 11.05 -22.91 -19.43
CA LEU A 286 12.38 -22.89 -20.05
C LEU A 286 12.53 -23.86 -21.22
N GLN A 287 11.61 -24.83 -21.39
CA GLN A 287 11.61 -25.76 -22.52
C GLN A 287 11.56 -25.03 -23.87
N ASP A 288 10.77 -23.95 -23.97
CA ASP A 288 10.57 -23.19 -25.20
C ASP A 288 11.29 -21.83 -25.20
N ILE A 289 12.53 -21.78 -24.71
CA ILE A 289 13.28 -20.50 -24.58
C ILE A 289 13.44 -19.74 -25.91
N ASN A 290 13.55 -20.45 -27.02
CA ASN A 290 13.65 -19.84 -28.36
C ASN A 290 12.35 -19.15 -28.77
N LYS A 291 11.19 -19.75 -28.42
CA LYS A 291 9.88 -19.13 -28.64
C LYS A 291 9.75 -17.82 -27.89
N TRP A 292 10.15 -17.80 -26.61
CA TRP A 292 10.10 -16.58 -25.81
C TRP A 292 11.05 -15.50 -26.33
N THR A 293 12.24 -15.90 -26.77
CA THR A 293 13.21 -14.99 -27.40
C THR A 293 12.61 -14.32 -28.63
N SER A 294 11.97 -15.08 -29.52
CA SER A 294 11.28 -14.56 -30.70
C SER A 294 10.10 -13.65 -30.34
N TYR A 295 9.28 -14.05 -29.37
CA TYR A 295 8.15 -13.25 -28.88
C TYR A 295 8.62 -11.90 -28.33
N PHE A 296 9.58 -11.90 -27.41
CA PHE A 296 10.07 -10.66 -26.80
C PHE A 296 10.79 -9.77 -27.81
N GLY A 297 11.53 -10.33 -28.78
CA GLY A 297 12.16 -9.56 -29.85
C GLY A 297 11.13 -8.85 -30.76
N LEU A 298 10.08 -9.57 -31.16
CA LEU A 298 8.98 -9.01 -31.96
C LEU A 298 8.23 -7.93 -31.18
N GLU A 299 7.83 -8.23 -29.95
CA GLU A 299 7.01 -7.34 -29.13
C GLU A 299 7.77 -6.05 -28.76
N THR A 300 9.08 -6.17 -28.52
CA THR A 300 9.98 -5.02 -28.30
C THR A 300 9.99 -4.11 -29.53
N SER A 301 10.12 -4.68 -30.72
CA SER A 301 10.11 -3.92 -31.98
C SER A 301 8.79 -3.20 -32.20
N VAL A 302 7.67 -3.87 -31.93
CA VAL A 302 6.32 -3.31 -32.05
C VAL A 302 6.09 -2.16 -31.06
N LEU A 303 6.53 -2.33 -29.81
CA LEU A 303 6.44 -1.28 -28.80
C LEU A 303 7.30 -0.07 -29.16
N ILE A 304 8.56 -0.27 -29.56
CA ILE A 304 9.43 0.84 -29.97
C ILE A 304 8.82 1.59 -31.14
N GLN A 305 8.38 0.91 -32.20
CA GLN A 305 7.80 1.56 -33.38
C GLN A 305 6.49 2.30 -33.06
N GLY A 306 5.62 1.69 -32.23
CA GLY A 306 4.32 2.26 -31.88
C GLY A 306 4.35 3.34 -30.79
N ARG A 307 5.44 3.43 -30.01
CA ARG A 307 5.60 4.40 -28.90
C ARG A 307 6.60 5.51 -29.20
N SER A 308 7.37 5.38 -30.28
CA SER A 308 8.26 6.42 -30.74
C SER A 308 7.48 7.66 -31.15
N THR A 309 7.88 8.81 -30.62
CA THR A 309 7.33 10.14 -30.94
C THR A 309 8.37 10.95 -31.69
N ASP A 310 7.94 11.83 -32.59
CA ASP A 310 8.87 12.68 -33.33
C ASP A 310 9.46 13.75 -32.38
N CYS A 311 10.77 13.99 -32.47
CA CYS A 311 11.44 15.00 -31.66
C CYS A 311 10.92 16.41 -31.98
N ILE A 312 10.64 17.20 -30.95
CA ILE A 312 10.27 18.62 -31.12
C ILE A 312 11.56 19.44 -31.27
N GLY A 313 11.90 19.89 -32.49
CA GLY A 313 13.06 20.75 -32.75
C GLY A 313 13.74 20.53 -34.11
N LYS A 314 14.92 21.15 -34.33
CA LYS A 314 15.70 21.04 -35.59
C LYS A 314 16.31 19.64 -35.82
N SER A 315 16.25 18.75 -34.83
CA SER A 315 16.79 17.39 -34.91
C SER A 315 15.76 16.45 -35.55
N ARG A 316 16.03 15.95 -36.76
CA ARG A 316 15.22 14.90 -37.40
C ARG A 316 15.46 13.54 -36.70
N GLY A 317 14.70 13.26 -35.65
CA GLY A 317 14.77 12.00 -34.92
C GLY A 317 13.44 11.62 -34.28
N ARG A 318 13.36 10.37 -33.81
CA ARG A 318 12.27 9.87 -32.97
C ARG A 318 12.79 9.53 -31.58
N THR A 319 12.00 9.80 -30.55
CA THR A 319 12.30 9.54 -29.14
C THR A 319 11.27 8.62 -28.49
N VAL A 320 11.72 7.76 -27.58
CA VAL A 320 10.88 6.85 -26.80
C VAL A 320 11.43 6.73 -25.38
N ASP A 321 10.56 6.70 -24.38
CA ASP A 321 10.93 6.31 -23.02
C ASP A 321 10.97 4.78 -22.96
N VAL A 322 12.17 4.22 -23.16
CA VAL A 322 12.35 2.77 -23.25
C VAL A 322 11.97 2.04 -21.96
N VAL A 323 12.11 2.68 -20.79
CA VAL A 323 11.78 2.05 -19.51
C VAL A 323 10.28 2.00 -19.31
N ARG A 324 9.61 3.16 -19.41
CA ARG A 324 8.17 3.30 -19.19
C ARG A 324 7.36 2.61 -20.28
N ASP A 325 7.70 2.84 -21.54
CA ASP A 325 6.83 2.53 -22.69
C ASP A 325 7.16 1.16 -23.33
N VAL A 326 8.32 0.57 -23.01
CA VAL A 326 8.76 -0.73 -23.55
C VAL A 326 9.05 -1.75 -22.44
N ILE A 327 10.10 -1.54 -21.63
CA ILE A 327 10.62 -2.55 -20.69
C ILE A 327 9.61 -2.91 -19.59
N ASN A 328 8.92 -1.93 -19.01
CA ASN A 328 7.89 -2.18 -18.00
C ASN A 328 6.61 -2.81 -18.58
N VAL A 329 6.42 -2.73 -19.90
CA VAL A 329 5.23 -3.22 -20.61
C VAL A 329 5.38 -4.67 -21.07
N LEU A 330 6.60 -5.08 -21.44
CA LEU A 330 6.88 -6.39 -22.03
C LEU A 330 6.40 -7.58 -21.17
N PRO A 331 6.77 -7.69 -19.87
CA PRO A 331 6.31 -8.82 -19.06
C PRO A 331 4.79 -8.83 -18.92
N VAL A 332 4.18 -7.66 -18.74
CA VAL A 332 2.73 -7.52 -18.59
C VAL A 332 1.98 -8.00 -19.83
N ARG A 333 2.45 -7.65 -21.03
CA ARG A 333 1.85 -8.15 -22.29
C ARG A 333 1.99 -9.64 -22.44
N TRP A 334 3.15 -10.19 -22.11
CA TRP A 334 3.36 -11.63 -22.13
C TRP A 334 2.40 -12.34 -21.16
N ILE A 335 2.24 -11.80 -19.96
CA ILE A 335 1.33 -12.34 -18.94
C ILE A 335 -0.12 -12.35 -19.45
N CYS A 336 -0.58 -11.20 -19.96
CA CYS A 336 -1.94 -11.09 -20.46
C CYS A 336 -2.19 -12.00 -21.67
N MET A 337 -1.19 -12.15 -22.55
CA MET A 337 -1.34 -12.98 -23.75
C MET A 337 -1.40 -14.47 -23.42
N TYR A 338 -0.49 -14.96 -22.58
CA TYR A 338 -0.33 -16.41 -22.35
C TYR A 338 -1.15 -16.95 -21.18
N TYR A 339 -1.47 -16.13 -20.17
CA TYR A 339 -2.22 -16.57 -18.98
C TYR A 339 -3.65 -16.07 -18.96
N VAL A 340 -3.83 -14.78 -19.24
CA VAL A 340 -5.17 -14.18 -19.29
C VAL A 340 -5.86 -14.52 -20.62
N ARG A 341 -5.08 -14.86 -21.65
CA ARG A 341 -5.53 -15.11 -23.02
C ARG A 341 -6.26 -13.91 -23.62
N GLN A 342 -5.76 -12.71 -23.34
CA GLN A 342 -6.33 -11.45 -23.83
C GLN A 342 -5.23 -10.48 -24.25
N ARG A 343 -5.49 -9.75 -25.35
CA ARG A 343 -4.55 -8.76 -25.88
C ARG A 343 -4.73 -7.41 -25.17
N LEU A 344 -3.63 -6.86 -24.67
CA LEU A 344 -3.57 -5.46 -24.24
C LEU A 344 -3.31 -4.53 -25.43
N ARG A 345 -4.13 -3.50 -25.60
CA ARG A 345 -3.94 -2.47 -26.64
C ARG A 345 -2.68 -1.62 -26.39
N VAL A 346 -2.15 -1.01 -27.45
CA VAL A 346 -0.99 -0.09 -27.43
C VAL A 346 -1.38 1.33 -27.01
N SER A 347 -2.57 1.58 -26.44
CA SER A 347 -2.92 2.93 -25.99
C SER A 347 -2.14 3.32 -24.72
N CYS A 348 -1.76 4.59 -24.58
CA CYS A 348 -0.97 5.11 -23.45
C CYS A 348 -1.74 5.02 -22.11
N SER A 349 -3.06 5.21 -22.17
CA SER A 349 -3.95 5.18 -21.00
C SER A 349 -4.14 3.77 -20.44
N LEU A 350 -4.28 2.75 -21.29
CA LEU A 350 -4.58 1.39 -20.81
C LEU A 350 -3.36 0.71 -20.16
N GLN A 351 -2.14 1.06 -20.58
CA GLN A 351 -0.91 0.41 -20.08
C GLN A 351 -0.40 0.97 -18.77
N SER A 352 -0.58 2.27 -18.51
CA SER A 352 -0.32 2.87 -17.21
C SER A 352 -1.20 2.22 -16.12
N HIS A 353 -2.49 2.05 -16.40
CA HIS A 353 -3.41 1.33 -15.51
C HIS A 353 -3.00 -0.13 -15.24
N VAL A 354 -2.47 -0.84 -16.24
CA VAL A 354 -2.04 -2.24 -16.05
C VAL A 354 -0.67 -2.32 -15.35
N GLN A 355 0.27 -1.41 -15.61
CA GLN A 355 1.52 -1.31 -14.83
C GLN A 355 1.22 -1.01 -13.36
N GLU A 356 0.30 -0.08 -13.08
CA GLU A 356 -0.20 0.20 -11.74
C GLU A 356 -0.90 -1.00 -11.11
N ALA A 357 -1.54 -1.86 -11.90
CA ALA A 357 -2.15 -3.07 -11.40
C ALA A 357 -1.08 -4.09 -10.94
N PHE A 358 0.00 -4.29 -11.71
CA PHE A 358 1.05 -5.29 -11.39
C PHE A 358 2.08 -4.81 -10.35
N HIS A 359 2.27 -3.50 -10.21
CA HIS A 359 3.29 -2.91 -9.34
C HIS A 359 3.11 -3.22 -7.83
N PRO A 360 1.91 -3.10 -7.22
CA PRO A 360 1.68 -3.45 -5.83
C PRO A 360 1.99 -4.91 -5.49
N ARG A 361 1.77 -5.83 -6.45
CA ARG A 361 1.88 -7.29 -6.27
C ARG A 361 3.31 -7.74 -6.02
N SER A 362 4.21 -7.30 -6.90
CA SER A 362 5.66 -7.53 -6.75
C SER A 362 6.23 -6.79 -5.56
N SER A 363 5.76 -5.56 -5.31
CA SER A 363 6.24 -4.73 -4.21
C SER A 363 5.86 -5.31 -2.86
N TYR A 364 4.62 -5.79 -2.67
CA TYR A 364 4.20 -6.44 -1.43
C TYR A 364 5.07 -7.65 -1.12
N VAL A 365 5.16 -8.60 -2.06
CA VAL A 365 5.81 -9.89 -1.81
C VAL A 365 7.32 -9.74 -1.67
N LEU A 366 7.99 -8.96 -2.53
CA LEU A 366 9.45 -8.97 -2.60
C LEU A 366 10.14 -7.76 -1.95
N LEU A 367 9.48 -6.60 -1.87
CA LEU A 367 10.14 -5.33 -1.51
C LEU A 367 9.51 -4.59 -0.32
N ASN A 368 8.38 -5.07 0.23
CA ASN A 368 7.71 -4.37 1.31
C ASN A 368 8.45 -4.57 2.63
N SER A 369 9.03 -3.49 3.14
CA SER A 369 9.59 -3.37 4.49
C SER A 369 8.94 -2.22 5.28
N ASP A 370 7.96 -1.54 4.68
CA ASP A 370 7.35 -0.33 5.24
C ASP A 370 5.94 -0.66 5.77
N PRO A 371 5.72 -0.66 7.09
CA PRO A 371 4.42 -0.99 7.67
C PRO A 371 3.31 -0.03 7.24
N VAL A 372 3.63 1.21 6.84
CA VAL A 372 2.65 2.18 6.32
C VAL A 372 1.98 1.66 5.05
N LYS A 373 2.75 1.03 4.16
CA LYS A 373 2.27 0.62 2.82
C LYS A 373 1.65 -0.77 2.85
N ASP A 374 1.91 -1.52 3.92
CA ASP A 374 1.59 -2.92 4.04
C ASP A 374 0.11 -3.21 3.81
N TRP A 375 -0.81 -2.46 4.43
CA TRP A 375 -2.25 -2.69 4.26
C TRP A 375 -2.68 -2.63 2.79
N ARG A 376 -2.38 -1.51 2.12
CA ARG A 376 -2.75 -1.29 0.72
C ARG A 376 -2.08 -2.27 -0.22
N LEU A 377 -0.78 -2.52 -0.01
CA LEU A 377 -0.02 -3.46 -0.83
C LEU A 377 -0.53 -4.90 -0.65
N ARG A 378 -0.84 -5.32 0.57
CA ARG A 378 -1.39 -6.65 0.88
C ARG A 378 -2.75 -6.84 0.23
N GLU A 379 -3.71 -5.96 0.52
CA GLU A 379 -5.08 -6.10 0.02
C GLU A 379 -5.12 -6.08 -1.52
N SER A 380 -4.35 -5.18 -2.13
CA SER A 380 -4.20 -5.15 -3.59
C SER A 380 -3.60 -6.45 -4.15
N SER A 381 -2.63 -7.04 -3.45
CA SER A 381 -1.98 -8.29 -3.87
C SER A 381 -2.89 -9.50 -3.71
N VAL A 382 -3.62 -9.60 -2.60
CA VAL A 382 -4.62 -10.65 -2.34
C VAL A 382 -5.72 -10.60 -3.40
N GLN A 383 -6.28 -9.41 -3.66
CA GLN A 383 -7.31 -9.26 -4.69
C GLN A 383 -6.80 -9.63 -6.08
N ALA A 384 -5.57 -9.24 -6.41
CA ALA A 384 -4.96 -9.60 -7.67
C ALA A 384 -4.73 -11.10 -7.85
N PHE A 385 -4.33 -11.78 -6.78
CA PHE A 385 -4.20 -13.23 -6.83
C PHE A 385 -5.54 -13.91 -7.03
N ARG A 386 -6.61 -13.44 -6.37
CA ARG A 386 -7.98 -13.93 -6.59
C ARG A 386 -8.40 -13.77 -8.05
N ASP A 387 -8.25 -12.57 -8.60
CA ASP A 387 -8.55 -12.28 -10.02
C ASP A 387 -7.75 -13.20 -10.97
N PHE A 388 -6.46 -13.38 -10.70
CA PHE A 388 -5.60 -14.28 -11.49
C PHE A 388 -6.03 -15.74 -11.39
N SER A 389 -6.28 -16.22 -10.16
CA SER A 389 -6.74 -17.58 -9.89
C SER A 389 -8.05 -17.88 -10.63
N ASP A 390 -9.02 -16.98 -10.56
CA ASP A 390 -10.34 -17.18 -11.17
C ASP A 390 -10.24 -17.28 -12.70
N VAL A 391 -9.38 -16.46 -13.31
CA VAL A 391 -9.16 -16.49 -14.76
C VAL A 391 -8.43 -17.74 -15.22
N VAL A 392 -7.39 -18.16 -14.49
CA VAL A 392 -6.67 -19.40 -14.83
C VAL A 392 -7.58 -20.62 -14.65
N LYS A 393 -8.36 -20.68 -13.56
CA LYS A 393 -9.35 -21.76 -13.34
C LYS A 393 -10.41 -21.80 -14.44
N ALA A 394 -10.88 -20.65 -14.90
CA ALA A 394 -11.86 -20.58 -15.98
C ALA A 394 -11.31 -21.15 -17.29
N HIS A 395 -10.05 -20.85 -17.64
CA HIS A 395 -9.42 -21.34 -18.87
C HIS A 395 -9.07 -22.83 -18.83
N LEU A 396 -8.78 -23.37 -17.64
CA LEU A 396 -8.46 -24.78 -17.45
C LEU A 396 -9.71 -25.67 -17.29
N SER A 397 -10.87 -25.07 -16.97
CA SER A 397 -12.14 -25.79 -16.78
C SER A 397 -12.91 -25.90 -18.11
N PRO A 398 -13.42 -27.09 -18.49
CA PRO A 398 -14.09 -27.28 -19.78
C PRO A 398 -15.47 -26.59 -19.89
N ASN A 399 -16.08 -26.14 -18.79
CA ASN A 399 -17.47 -25.68 -18.72
C ASN A 399 -17.65 -24.19 -18.37
N VAL A 400 -16.60 -23.38 -18.38
CA VAL A 400 -16.70 -21.96 -17.96
C VAL A 400 -16.61 -21.06 -19.19
N GLY A 401 -17.67 -20.28 -19.44
CA GLY A 401 -17.70 -19.25 -20.48
C GLY A 401 -16.66 -18.15 -20.25
N PRO A 402 -16.47 -17.22 -21.21
CA PRO A 402 -15.41 -16.20 -21.12
C PRO A 402 -15.56 -15.30 -19.88
N ILE A 403 -14.61 -15.38 -18.95
CA ILE A 403 -14.53 -14.52 -17.76
C ILE A 403 -13.59 -13.33 -18.01
N ARG A 404 -13.96 -12.14 -17.49
CA ARG A 404 -13.15 -10.92 -17.55
C ARG A 404 -12.04 -10.96 -16.48
N PHE A 405 -10.78 -10.76 -16.90
CA PHE A 405 -9.66 -10.54 -15.99
C PHE A 405 -9.61 -9.08 -15.58
N CYS A 406 -9.79 -8.78 -14.29
CA CYS A 406 -9.96 -7.42 -13.76
C CYS A 406 -11.22 -6.70 -14.30
N ARG A 407 -12.10 -6.24 -13.39
CA ARG A 407 -13.23 -5.35 -13.74
C ARG A 407 -12.79 -3.98 -14.29
N LEU A 408 -11.50 -3.66 -14.25
CA LEU A 408 -10.92 -2.33 -14.46
C LEU A 408 -10.34 -2.07 -15.86
N VAL A 409 -10.41 -3.03 -16.78
CA VAL A 409 -9.85 -2.85 -18.12
C VAL A 409 -10.96 -3.10 -19.14
N GLU A 410 -11.30 -2.08 -19.93
CA GLU A 410 -12.19 -2.24 -21.07
C GLU A 410 -11.49 -3.07 -22.13
N PHE A 411 -11.84 -4.36 -22.21
CA PHE A 411 -11.33 -5.27 -23.22
C PHE A 411 -12.21 -5.24 -24.46
N ASP A 412 -11.55 -5.26 -25.62
CA ASP A 412 -12.20 -5.25 -26.92
C ASP A 412 -12.95 -6.57 -27.16
N ARG A 413 -14.26 -6.47 -27.41
CA ARG A 413 -15.11 -7.61 -27.80
C ARG A 413 -14.99 -7.94 -29.29
N HIS A 414 -14.27 -7.14 -30.07
CA HIS A 414 -14.16 -7.30 -31.52
C HIS A 414 -12.72 -7.37 -31.97
N VAL A 415 -12.14 -8.57 -31.94
CA VAL A 415 -11.01 -8.89 -32.81
C VAL A 415 -11.49 -8.76 -34.24
N GLN A 416 -11.25 -7.60 -34.87
CA GLN A 416 -11.61 -7.39 -36.27
C GLN A 416 -10.93 -8.43 -37.17
N PRO A 417 -11.60 -8.96 -38.21
CA PRO A 417 -11.06 -10.06 -39.01
C PRO A 417 -9.86 -9.72 -39.90
N ARG A 418 -9.40 -8.46 -39.94
CA ARG A 418 -8.54 -7.90 -41.00
C ARG A 418 -7.15 -7.46 -40.54
N ILE A 419 -6.50 -8.19 -39.64
CA ILE A 419 -5.07 -7.97 -39.32
C ILE A 419 -4.30 -9.28 -39.60
N PRO A 420 -3.18 -9.25 -40.35
CA PRO A 420 -2.33 -10.42 -40.62
C PRO A 420 -1.53 -10.76 -39.34
N ASP A 421 -1.70 -11.95 -38.75
CA ASP A 421 -1.59 -12.04 -37.28
C ASP A 421 -0.69 -13.17 -36.72
N PRO A 422 0.63 -12.96 -36.51
CA PRO A 422 1.45 -13.80 -35.61
C PRO A 422 0.86 -13.89 -34.17
N TYR A 423 -0.08 -13.01 -33.83
CA TYR A 423 -0.77 -12.99 -32.55
C TYR A 423 -1.95 -13.99 -32.46
N ARG A 424 -2.62 -14.35 -33.57
CA ARG A 424 -3.61 -15.44 -33.56
C ARG A 424 -2.94 -16.77 -33.23
N ALA A 425 -1.74 -17.01 -33.76
CA ALA A 425 -0.93 -18.17 -33.41
C ALA A 425 -0.59 -18.19 -31.91
N SER A 426 -0.10 -17.06 -31.37
CA SER A 426 0.20 -16.96 -29.94
C SER A 426 -1.01 -17.20 -29.02
N LEU A 427 -2.21 -16.74 -29.41
CA LEU A 427 -3.45 -16.96 -28.64
C LEU A 427 -3.99 -18.39 -28.77
N ALA A 428 -3.83 -18.99 -29.96
CA ALA A 428 -4.15 -20.40 -30.18
C ALA A 428 -3.21 -21.31 -29.36
N GLU A 429 -1.95 -20.91 -29.21
CA GLU A 429 -0.92 -21.63 -28.44
C GLU A 429 -0.99 -21.39 -26.93
N SER A 430 -1.66 -20.33 -26.47
CA SER A 430 -1.74 -20.01 -25.05
C SER A 430 -2.47 -21.10 -24.24
N LEU A 431 -3.51 -21.71 -24.80
CA LEU A 431 -4.26 -22.78 -24.13
C LEU A 431 -3.48 -24.11 -24.08
N PRO A 432 -2.86 -24.59 -25.18
CA PRO A 432 -1.89 -25.69 -25.13
C PRO A 432 -0.77 -25.46 -24.14
N PHE A 433 -0.25 -24.23 -24.04
CA PHE A 433 0.77 -23.87 -23.06
C PHE A 433 0.26 -23.95 -21.61
N LEU A 434 -0.93 -23.42 -21.31
CA LEU A 434 -1.53 -23.57 -19.97
C LEU A 434 -1.82 -25.04 -19.64
N LYS A 435 -2.24 -25.83 -20.63
CA LYS A 435 -2.44 -27.28 -20.50
C LYS A 435 -1.12 -28.06 -20.38
N SER A 436 -0.02 -27.61 -20.96
CA SER A 436 1.29 -28.27 -20.77
C SER A 436 1.84 -28.04 -19.36
N ILE A 437 1.50 -26.90 -18.76
CA ILE A 437 1.74 -26.62 -17.34
C ILE A 437 0.82 -27.50 -16.45
N TYR A 438 -0.41 -27.74 -16.88
CA TYR A 438 -1.42 -28.56 -16.20
C TYR A 438 -1.47 -30.02 -16.70
N SER A 439 -0.68 -30.91 -16.11
CA SER A 439 -0.93 -32.36 -16.25
C SER A 439 -2.08 -32.78 -15.31
N GLU A 440 -2.98 -33.68 -15.72
CA GLU A 440 -4.13 -34.20 -14.94
C GLU A 440 -3.79 -34.73 -13.52
N ARG A 441 -2.50 -34.91 -13.21
CA ARG A 441 -1.99 -35.34 -11.90
C ARG A 441 -1.69 -34.20 -10.92
N ASN A 442 -1.80 -32.93 -11.33
CA ASN A 442 -1.44 -31.78 -10.49
C ASN A 442 -2.67 -31.08 -9.93
N ASP A 443 -2.66 -30.83 -8.62
CA ASP A 443 -3.68 -30.04 -7.94
C ASP A 443 -3.58 -28.56 -8.33
N LEU A 444 -4.68 -28.01 -8.87
CA LEU A 444 -4.82 -26.59 -9.24
C LEU A 444 -4.57 -25.66 -8.05
N ALA A 445 -4.85 -26.12 -6.83
CA ALA A 445 -4.61 -25.37 -5.61
C ALA A 445 -3.12 -25.10 -5.36
N VAL A 446 -2.21 -25.88 -5.97
CA VAL A 446 -0.74 -25.72 -5.85
C VAL A 446 -0.15 -25.02 -7.07
N LEU A 447 -0.67 -25.37 -8.24
CA LEU A 447 -0.15 -24.88 -9.51
C LEU A 447 -0.37 -23.38 -9.70
N ILE A 448 -1.57 -22.88 -9.39
CA ILE A 448 -1.94 -21.47 -9.59
C ILE A 448 -1.10 -20.53 -8.71
N PRO A 449 -0.93 -20.77 -7.40
CA PRO A 449 0.01 -20.01 -6.57
C PRO A 449 1.45 -20.03 -7.08
N SER A 450 1.95 -21.20 -7.50
CA SER A 450 3.31 -21.35 -8.03
C SER A 450 3.50 -20.54 -9.30
N LEU A 451 2.51 -20.56 -10.19
CA LEU A 451 2.54 -19.81 -11.43
C LEU A 451 2.45 -18.30 -11.19
N PHE A 452 1.58 -17.87 -10.28
CA PHE A 452 1.46 -16.47 -9.88
C PHE A 452 2.78 -15.94 -9.31
N SER A 453 3.42 -16.72 -8.44
CA SER A 453 4.76 -16.42 -7.93
C SER A 453 5.73 -16.21 -9.09
N GLU A 454 5.95 -17.23 -9.93
CA GLU A 454 6.99 -17.19 -10.96
C GLU A 454 6.83 -16.06 -11.96
N VAL A 455 5.59 -15.71 -12.30
CA VAL A 455 5.30 -14.87 -13.45
C VAL A 455 4.84 -13.47 -13.03
N VAL A 456 3.89 -13.37 -12.11
CA VAL A 456 3.27 -12.10 -11.73
C VAL A 456 4.14 -11.36 -10.73
N VAL A 457 4.68 -12.07 -9.74
CA VAL A 457 5.49 -11.46 -8.69
C VAL A 457 6.85 -11.01 -9.22
N THR A 458 7.43 -11.70 -10.21
CA THR A 458 8.76 -11.35 -10.79
C THR A 458 8.75 -10.32 -11.90
N ALA A 459 7.59 -10.04 -12.50
CA ALA A 459 7.49 -9.21 -13.69
C ALA A 459 8.28 -7.89 -13.57
N ARG A 460 8.21 -7.29 -12.38
CA ARG A 460 8.93 -6.04 -12.07
C ARG A 460 10.45 -6.24 -11.96
N GLN A 461 10.92 -7.32 -11.34
CA GLN A 461 12.36 -7.60 -11.25
C GLN A 461 12.97 -7.76 -12.64
N TRP A 462 12.28 -8.45 -13.54
CA TRP A 462 12.73 -8.59 -14.94
C TRP A 462 12.86 -7.23 -15.62
N SER A 463 11.83 -6.38 -15.52
CA SER A 463 11.88 -5.02 -16.06
C SER A 463 13.02 -4.19 -15.44
N GLN A 464 13.21 -4.29 -14.12
CA GLN A 464 14.28 -3.57 -13.41
C GLN A 464 15.67 -4.00 -13.88
N VAL A 465 15.92 -5.31 -13.98
CA VAL A 465 17.20 -5.89 -14.45
C VAL A 465 17.51 -5.38 -15.85
N ILE A 466 16.56 -5.44 -16.78
CA ILE A 466 16.75 -4.98 -18.16
C ILE A 466 16.98 -3.46 -18.20
N ALA A 467 16.20 -2.68 -17.45
CA ALA A 467 16.37 -1.23 -17.39
C ALA A 467 17.77 -0.83 -16.90
N HIS A 468 18.31 -1.53 -15.88
CA HIS A 468 19.67 -1.28 -15.42
C HIS A 468 20.74 -1.60 -16.47
N VAL A 469 20.59 -2.70 -17.20
CA VAL A 469 21.52 -3.07 -18.28
C VAL A 469 21.49 -2.02 -19.39
N VAL A 470 20.30 -1.57 -19.79
CA VAL A 470 20.14 -0.54 -20.82
C VAL A 470 20.75 0.78 -20.36
N ASN A 471 20.42 1.25 -19.16
CA ASN A 471 20.97 2.51 -18.62
C ASN A 471 22.51 2.46 -18.55
N TYR A 472 23.08 1.35 -18.07
CA TYR A 472 24.52 1.18 -17.96
C TYR A 472 25.28 1.37 -19.28
N TYR A 473 24.71 0.92 -20.40
CA TYR A 473 25.31 1.08 -21.73
C TYR A 473 24.87 2.36 -22.48
N LEU A 474 23.82 3.03 -22.01
CA LEU A 474 23.40 4.32 -22.55
C LEU A 474 24.19 5.49 -21.96
N ASP A 475 24.74 5.34 -20.75
CA ASP A 475 25.65 6.30 -20.13
C ASP A 475 26.96 6.48 -20.93
N ASP A 476 27.60 7.64 -20.78
CA ASP A 476 28.77 8.07 -21.58
C ASP A 476 29.94 7.06 -21.53
N HIS A 477 30.16 6.43 -20.37
CA HIS A 477 31.19 5.40 -20.17
C HIS A 477 30.94 4.11 -20.97
N GLY A 478 29.72 3.89 -21.45
CA GLY A 478 29.31 2.70 -22.19
C GLY A 478 29.51 2.79 -23.71
N THR A 479 29.93 3.93 -24.25
CA THR A 479 29.86 4.23 -25.70
C THR A 479 30.49 3.18 -26.61
N HIS A 480 31.73 2.75 -26.35
CA HIS A 480 32.41 1.74 -27.17
C HIS A 480 31.73 0.36 -27.07
N ALA A 481 31.31 -0.03 -25.86
CA ALA A 481 30.60 -1.29 -25.66
C ALA A 481 29.21 -1.25 -26.33
N ARG A 482 28.54 -0.11 -26.33
CA ARG A 482 27.26 0.11 -27.01
C ARG A 482 27.40 -0.06 -28.52
N GLU A 483 28.42 0.52 -29.14
CA GLU A 483 28.67 0.36 -30.58
C GLU A 483 28.89 -1.11 -30.96
N GLU A 484 29.66 -1.84 -30.16
CA GLU A 484 29.89 -3.26 -30.37
C GLU A 484 28.62 -4.09 -30.15
N ILE A 485 27.82 -3.79 -29.12
CA ILE A 485 26.50 -4.43 -28.91
C ILE A 485 25.60 -4.19 -30.11
N VAL A 486 25.55 -2.96 -30.66
CA VAL A 486 24.78 -2.64 -31.86
C VAL A 486 25.28 -3.41 -33.08
N ARG A 487 26.60 -3.52 -33.26
CA ARG A 487 27.20 -4.31 -34.35
C ARG A 487 26.83 -5.79 -34.23
N LEU A 488 26.96 -6.37 -33.03
CA LEU A 488 26.60 -7.76 -32.74
C LEU A 488 25.11 -8.02 -32.95
N ALA A 489 24.24 -7.13 -32.48
CA ALA A 489 22.79 -7.26 -32.64
C ALA A 489 22.34 -7.29 -34.12
N ARG A 490 23.09 -6.62 -35.02
CA ARG A 490 22.81 -6.64 -36.47
C ARG A 490 23.18 -7.96 -37.15
N LEU A 491 24.11 -8.73 -36.59
CA LEU A 491 24.58 -9.98 -37.19
C LEU A 491 23.55 -11.11 -37.08
N GLN A 492 22.60 -11.01 -36.14
CA GLN A 492 21.51 -11.99 -35.93
C GLN A 492 21.98 -13.46 -35.85
N SER A 493 23.22 -13.71 -35.41
CA SER A 493 23.78 -15.04 -35.25
C SER A 493 23.76 -15.50 -33.79
N GLN A 494 23.77 -16.82 -33.58
CA GLN A 494 23.81 -17.39 -32.23
C GLN A 494 25.07 -16.97 -31.46
N GLU A 495 26.23 -16.95 -32.13
CA GLU A 495 27.49 -16.51 -31.53
C GLU A 495 27.44 -15.02 -31.12
N ALA A 496 26.82 -14.16 -31.95
CA ALA A 496 26.65 -12.76 -31.61
C ALA A 496 25.74 -12.58 -30.37
N ASN A 497 24.67 -13.37 -30.27
CA ASN A 497 23.78 -13.37 -29.09
C ASN A 497 24.51 -13.80 -27.81
N GLU A 498 25.42 -14.78 -27.88
CA GLU A 498 26.24 -15.20 -26.75
C GLU A 498 27.22 -14.11 -26.30
N ARG A 499 27.81 -13.38 -27.25
CA ARG A 499 28.66 -12.21 -26.93
C ARG A 499 27.85 -11.08 -26.29
N VAL A 500 26.66 -10.77 -26.81
CA VAL A 500 25.74 -9.80 -26.18
C VAL A 500 25.37 -10.24 -24.76
N ARG A 501 25.13 -11.53 -24.53
CA ARG A 501 24.87 -12.06 -23.18
C ARG A 501 26.03 -11.79 -22.21
N SER A 502 27.29 -11.87 -22.66
CA SER A 502 28.45 -11.51 -21.83
C SER A 502 28.45 -10.04 -21.41
N TYR A 503 28.05 -9.13 -22.30
CA TYR A 503 27.84 -7.72 -21.95
C TYR A 503 26.72 -7.53 -20.92
N ILE A 504 25.62 -8.28 -21.04
CA ILE A 504 24.54 -8.26 -20.04
C ILE A 504 25.09 -8.68 -18.66
N HIS A 505 25.82 -9.80 -18.57
CA HIS A 505 26.44 -10.25 -17.32
C HIS A 505 27.44 -9.25 -16.74
N THR A 506 28.19 -8.55 -17.59
CA THR A 506 29.14 -7.52 -17.16
C THR A 506 28.43 -6.33 -16.50
N ALA A 507 27.34 -5.84 -17.11
CA ALA A 507 26.54 -4.75 -16.55
C ALA A 507 25.94 -5.15 -15.19
N LEU A 508 25.37 -6.35 -15.09
CA LEU A 508 24.81 -6.88 -13.84
C LEU A 508 25.88 -7.09 -12.76
N GLY A 509 27.05 -7.61 -13.15
CA GLY A 509 28.17 -7.85 -12.24
C GLY A 509 28.75 -6.56 -11.65
N ARG A 510 28.67 -5.43 -12.36
CA ARG A 510 29.06 -4.12 -11.80
C ARG A 510 28.00 -3.57 -10.84
N LEU A 511 26.73 -3.75 -11.16
CA LEU A 511 25.63 -3.33 -10.28
C LEU A 511 25.74 -3.99 -8.90
N LEU A 512 26.13 -5.26 -8.86
CA LEU A 512 26.37 -6.01 -7.62
C LEU A 512 27.61 -5.59 -6.82
N ARG A 513 28.55 -4.82 -7.41
CA ARG A 513 29.74 -4.30 -6.70
C ARG A 513 29.54 -2.88 -6.16
N CYS A 514 28.54 -2.18 -6.66
CA CYS A 514 28.18 -0.84 -6.19
C CYS A 514 27.21 -0.85 -5.00
N ILE A 515 26.61 -2.02 -4.71
CA ILE A 515 25.83 -2.33 -3.50
C ILE A 515 26.80 -2.92 -2.47
#